data_AF-A0A935VXZ5-F1
#
_entry.id   AF-A0A935VXZ5-F1
#
_cell.length_a   1.000
_cell.length_b   1.000
_cell.length_c   1.000
_cell.angle_alpha   90.00
_cell.angle_beta   90.00
_cell.angle_gamma   90.00
#
_symmetry.space_group_name_H-M   'P 1'
#
loop_
_entity.id
_entity.type
_entity.pdbx_description
1 polymer ?
#
loop_
_entity_poly.entity_id
_entity_poly.type
_entity_poly.pdbx_seq_one_letter_code
_entity_poly.pdbx_strand_id
1 'polypeptide(L)'
;MAITDEWTYHRTKKFDRNRMRWHFVTHYFYVDEGADEPRELYFRNDDETEFGMVRFERIKDFPYRDWEFLMNKIMSNLPFRRPLLDEETRVIWKKNWK
;
A
#
# COMPACT_ATOMS: atom_id res chain seq x y z
N MET A 1 -16.36 -4.75 20.77
CA MET A 1 -15.19 -4.85 19.89
C MET A 1 -15.46 -4.01 18.67
N ALA A 2 -14.82 -2.84 18.59
CA ALA A 2 -14.88 -2.00 17.41
C ALA A 2 -13.69 -2.38 16.52
N ILE A 3 -13.96 -3.03 15.39
CA ILE A 3 -12.96 -3.16 14.33
C ILE A 3 -13.11 -1.90 13.50
N THR A 4 -12.14 -0.98 13.61
CA THR A 4 -12.09 0.15 12.69
C THR A 4 -11.37 -0.34 11.42
N ASP A 5 -12.15 -0.46 10.34
CA ASP A 5 -11.68 -0.72 8.97
C ASP A 5 -11.56 0.65 8.28
N GLU A 6 -10.33 1.15 8.19
CA GLU A 6 -10.05 2.46 7.61
C GLU A 6 -9.22 2.33 6.33
N TRP A 7 -9.78 2.83 5.23
CA TRP A 7 -9.10 2.93 3.94
C TRP A 7 -8.70 4.38 3.66
N THR A 8 -7.44 4.59 3.28
CA THR A 8 -6.92 5.91 2.92
C THR A 8 -6.26 5.90 1.55
N TYR A 9 -6.82 6.66 0.61
CA TYR A 9 -6.20 6.90 -0.70
C TYR A 9 -5.19 8.06 -0.63
N HIS A 10 -3.95 7.81 -1.04
CA HIS A 10 -2.91 8.83 -1.01
C HIS A 10 -3.00 9.73 -2.25
N ARG A 11 -3.58 10.94 -2.05
CA ARG A 11 -3.85 11.89 -3.14
C ARG A 11 -2.62 12.58 -3.72
N THR A 12 -1.49 12.57 -3.02
CA THR A 12 -0.23 13.16 -3.49
C THR A 12 0.19 12.46 -4.77
N LYS A 13 0.47 13.23 -5.84
CA LYS A 13 0.94 12.66 -7.11
C LYS A 13 2.33 12.05 -6.90
N LYS A 14 2.50 10.81 -7.33
CA LYS A 14 3.74 10.03 -7.20
C LYS A 14 4.16 9.56 -8.58
N PHE A 15 5.43 9.79 -8.94
CA PHE A 15 5.98 9.42 -10.23
C PHE A 15 7.29 8.67 -10.04
N ASP A 16 7.50 7.62 -10.84
CA ASP A 16 8.79 6.96 -10.90
C ASP A 16 9.76 7.67 -11.86
N ARG A 17 10.95 7.07 -12.04
CA ARG A 17 12.01 7.61 -12.91
C ARG A 17 11.61 7.66 -14.40
N ASN A 18 10.65 6.85 -14.82
CA ASN A 18 10.14 6.81 -16.18
C ASN A 18 8.94 7.76 -16.38
N ARG A 19 8.64 8.61 -15.38
CA ARG A 19 7.45 9.49 -15.34
C ARG A 19 6.13 8.72 -15.33
N MET A 20 6.15 7.42 -15.01
CA MET A 20 4.92 6.65 -14.76
C MET A 20 4.31 7.13 -13.45
N ARG A 21 3.02 7.42 -13.45
CA ARG A 21 2.29 7.75 -12.22
C ARG A 21 1.95 6.48 -11.45
N TRP A 22 2.04 6.57 -10.13
CA TRP A 22 1.70 5.50 -9.21
C TRP A 22 0.60 5.94 -8.25
N HIS A 23 -0.24 4.99 -7.88
CA HIS A 23 -1.36 5.14 -6.96
C HIS A 23 -1.13 4.27 -5.74
N PHE A 24 -1.55 4.77 -4.58
CA PHE A 24 -1.36 4.09 -3.31
C PHE A 24 -2.61 4.19 -2.43
N VAL A 25 -2.95 3.10 -1.77
CA VAL A 25 -4.03 3.01 -0.79
C VAL A 25 -3.50 2.30 0.45
N THR A 26 -3.71 2.87 1.62
CA THR A 26 -3.47 2.19 2.90
C THR A 26 -4.77 1.65 3.47
N HIS A 27 -4.66 0.54 4.19
CA HIS A 27 -5.74 -0.10 4.90
C HIS A 27 -5.27 -0.46 6.31
N TYR A 28 -5.99 0.07 7.30
CA TYR A 28 -5.69 -0.09 8.71
C TYR A 28 -6.77 -0.93 9.37
N PHE A 29 -6.32 -1.92 10.15
CA PHE A 29 -7.18 -2.72 11.01
C PHE A 29 -6.90 -2.33 12.45
N TYR A 30 -7.84 -1.63 13.09
CA TYR A 30 -7.75 -1.42 14.52
C TYR A 30 -8.42 -2.58 15.24
N VAL A 31 -7.69 -3.21 16.15
CA VAL A 31 -8.19 -4.26 17.03
C VAL A 31 -7.87 -3.80 18.46
N ASP A 32 -8.82 -3.94 19.39
CA ASP A 32 -8.69 -3.52 20.79
C ASP A 32 -7.32 -3.92 21.41
N GLU A 33 -6.83 -3.11 22.36
CA GLU A 33 -5.47 -3.16 22.95
C GLU A 33 -4.87 -4.58 23.08
N GLY A 34 -3.72 -4.79 22.43
CA GLY A 34 -2.90 -6.00 22.57
C GLY A 34 -3.01 -7.00 21.42
N ALA A 35 -3.85 -6.73 20.42
CA ALA A 35 -3.93 -7.53 19.21
C ALA A 35 -2.91 -7.11 18.14
N ASP A 36 -2.61 -8.05 17.25
CA ASP A 36 -1.86 -7.82 16.03
C ASP A 36 -2.66 -6.78 15.21
N GLU A 37 -2.09 -5.59 15.00
CA GLU A 37 -2.66 -4.50 14.18
C GLU A 37 -2.06 -4.56 12.76
N PRO A 38 -2.70 -5.30 11.82
CA PRO A 38 -2.20 -5.34 10.47
C PRO A 38 -2.24 -3.98 9.80
N ARG A 39 -1.26 -3.77 8.94
CA ARG A 39 -1.17 -2.59 8.07
C ARG A 39 -0.87 -3.03 6.65
N GLU A 40 -1.71 -2.58 5.73
CA GLU A 40 -1.58 -2.90 4.31
C GLU A 40 -1.37 -1.62 3.50
N LEU A 41 -0.48 -1.70 2.51
CA LEU A 41 -0.29 -0.71 1.48
C LEU A 41 -0.45 -1.38 0.13
N TYR A 42 -1.53 -1.04 -0.56
CA TYR A 42 -1.79 -1.43 -1.93
C TYR A 42 -1.22 -0.38 -2.89
N PHE A 43 -0.74 -0.83 -4.03
CA PHE A 43 -0.22 0.06 -5.07
C PHE A 43 -0.58 -0.44 -6.48
N ARG A 44 -0.65 0.50 -7.41
CA ARG A 44 -0.70 0.23 -8.85
C ARG A 44 -0.05 1.35 -9.65
N ASN A 45 0.35 1.06 -10.88
CA ASN A 45 0.68 2.10 -11.85
C ASN A 45 -0.58 2.62 -12.58
N ASP A 46 -0.47 3.81 -13.17
CA ASP A 46 -1.57 4.51 -13.86
C ASP A 46 -2.06 3.74 -15.11
N ASP A 47 -1.17 3.04 -15.79
CA ASP A 47 -1.48 2.18 -16.95
C ASP A 47 -2.13 0.83 -16.56
N GLU A 48 -2.30 0.56 -15.26
CA GLU A 48 -2.96 -0.66 -14.75
C GLU A 48 -2.29 -1.98 -15.21
N THR A 49 -0.97 -1.97 -15.36
CA THR A 49 -0.16 -3.16 -15.74
C THR A 49 0.59 -3.78 -14.57
N GLU A 50 0.79 -3.06 -13.47
CA GLU A 50 1.40 -3.54 -12.24
C GLU A 50 0.47 -3.27 -11.07
N PHE A 51 0.14 -4.32 -10.32
CA PHE A 51 -0.60 -4.27 -9.06
C PHE A 51 0.20 -4.98 -7.99
N GLY A 52 0.10 -4.52 -6.75
CA GLY A 52 0.76 -5.20 -5.64
C GLY A 52 0.38 -4.66 -4.28
N MET A 53 0.96 -5.29 -3.26
CA MET A 53 0.67 -4.99 -1.88
C MET A 53 1.87 -5.28 -0.97
N VAL A 54 2.02 -4.48 0.07
CA VAL A 54 2.83 -4.78 1.24
C VAL A 54 1.91 -4.93 2.43
N ARG A 55 2.07 -6.01 3.20
CA ARG A 55 1.33 -6.27 4.44
C ARG A 55 2.30 -6.51 5.60
N PHE A 56 1.97 -5.92 6.74
CA PHE A 56 2.62 -6.19 8.02
C PHE A 56 1.54 -6.71 8.95
N GLU A 57 1.75 -7.87 9.59
CA GLU A 57 0.78 -8.41 10.56
C GLU A 57 0.75 -7.58 11.84
N ARG A 58 1.87 -6.92 12.18
CA ARG A 58 2.00 -6.12 13.40
C ARG A 58 2.64 -4.78 13.09
N ILE A 59 2.10 -3.71 13.68
CA ILE A 59 2.69 -2.38 13.56
C ILE A 59 4.15 -2.31 13.99
N LYS A 60 4.55 -3.05 15.04
CA LYS A 60 5.95 -3.10 15.52
C LYS A 60 6.93 -3.71 14.51
N ASP A 61 6.41 -4.51 13.58
CA ASP A 61 7.22 -5.15 12.53
C ASP A 61 7.41 -4.23 11.32
N PHE A 62 6.80 -3.03 11.31
CA PHE A 62 6.98 -2.01 10.27
C PHE A 62 8.38 -1.39 10.39
N PRO A 63 9.35 -1.79 9.54
CA PRO A 63 10.75 -1.38 9.70
C PRO A 63 11.05 -0.03 9.01
N TYR A 64 10.00 0.68 8.58
CA TYR A 64 10.10 1.88 7.77
C TYR A 64 9.75 3.12 8.60
N ARG A 65 10.34 4.25 8.22
CA ARG A 65 10.09 5.53 8.90
C ARG A 65 8.61 5.94 8.81
N ASP A 66 8.06 5.84 7.61
CA ASP A 66 6.69 6.21 7.28
C ASP A 66 6.28 5.56 5.94
N TRP A 67 5.00 5.70 5.59
CA TRP A 67 4.46 5.21 4.33
C TRP A 67 5.09 5.90 3.11
N GLU A 68 5.42 7.18 3.23
CA GLU A 68 6.02 7.97 2.16
C GLU A 68 7.36 7.37 1.71
N PHE A 69 8.21 6.98 2.66
CA PHE A 69 9.45 6.29 2.40
C PHE A 69 9.22 4.95 1.68
N LEU A 70 8.23 4.16 2.14
CA LEU A 70 7.92 2.87 1.51
C LEU A 70 7.39 3.04 0.08
N MET A 71 6.50 4.00 -0.18
CA MET A 71 6.01 4.33 -1.52
C MET A 71 7.16 4.72 -2.46
N ASN A 72 8.07 5.58 -1.98
CA ASN A 72 9.25 5.96 -2.76
C ASN A 72 10.16 4.76 -3.04
N LYS A 73 10.31 3.83 -2.09
CA LYS A 73 11.07 2.59 -2.29
C LYS A 73 10.42 1.69 -3.35
N ILE A 74 9.09 1.52 -3.33
CA ILE A 74 8.33 0.76 -4.33
C ILE A 74 8.53 1.33 -5.74
N MET A 75 8.48 2.66 -5.90
CA MET A 75 8.64 3.29 -7.21
C MET A 75 10.08 3.24 -7.73
N SER A 76 11.08 3.37 -6.85
CA SER A 76 12.47 3.57 -7.25
C SER A 76 13.33 2.31 -7.25
N ASN A 77 12.88 1.22 -6.61
CA ASN A 77 13.65 -0.02 -6.46
C ASN A 77 12.86 -1.22 -7.02
N LEU A 78 13.14 -1.55 -8.29
CA LEU A 78 12.50 -2.66 -8.98
C LEU A 78 12.72 -4.02 -8.29
N PRO A 79 13.94 -4.40 -7.84
CA PRO A 79 14.14 -5.63 -7.06
C PRO A 79 13.27 -5.70 -5.80
N PHE A 80 13.05 -4.57 -5.13
CA PHE A 80 12.17 -4.50 -3.97
C PHE A 80 10.69 -4.63 -4.35
N ARG A 81 10.26 -4.01 -5.45
CA ARG A 81 8.85 -4.05 -5.91
C ARG A 81 8.43 -5.42 -6.43
N ARG A 82 9.29 -6.09 -7.19
CA ARG A 82 8.95 -7.33 -7.91
C ARG A 82 8.29 -8.42 -7.05
N PRO A 83 8.78 -8.77 -5.84
CA PRO A 83 8.12 -9.78 -5.00
C PRO A 83 6.80 -9.31 -4.36
N LEU A 84 6.49 -8.02 -4.43
CA LEU A 84 5.26 -7.43 -3.89
C LEU A 84 4.13 -7.37 -4.93
N LEU A 85 4.44 -7.70 -6.19
CA LEU A 85 3.46 -7.71 -7.26
C LEU A 85 2.50 -8.88 -7.07
N ASP A 86 1.22 -8.55 -7.10
CA ASP A 86 0.13 -9.50 -6.94
C ASP A 86 -1.09 -8.97 -7.71
N GLU A 87 -1.39 -9.66 -8.80
CA GLU A 87 -2.48 -9.32 -9.73
C GLU A 87 -3.87 -9.44 -9.06
N GLU A 88 -4.02 -10.30 -8.05
CA GLU A 88 -5.28 -10.46 -7.33
C GLU A 88 -5.70 -9.17 -6.63
N THR A 89 -4.72 -8.33 -6.25
CA THR A 89 -4.95 -7.03 -5.63
C THR A 89 -5.63 -6.02 -6.56
N ARG A 90 -5.74 -6.30 -7.88
CA ARG A 90 -6.55 -5.50 -8.81
C ARG A 90 -7.98 -5.31 -8.31
N VAL A 91 -8.55 -6.28 -7.58
CA VAL A 91 -9.92 -6.18 -7.02
C VAL A 91 -10.10 -4.96 -6.11
N ILE A 92 -9.04 -4.55 -5.39
CA ILE A 92 -9.05 -3.39 -4.50
C ILE A 92 -9.30 -2.10 -5.29
N TRP A 93 -8.78 -2.03 -6.52
CA TRP A 93 -8.86 -0.85 -7.39
C TRP A 93 -10.20 -0.69 -8.11
N LYS A 94 -11.11 -1.66 -7.99
CA LYS A 94 -12.50 -1.53 -8.45
C LYS A 94 -13.34 -0.65 -7.52
N LYS A 95 -12.86 -0.39 -6.29
CA LYS A 95 -13.51 0.55 -5.36
C LYS A 95 -13.36 1.98 -5.89
N ASN A 96 -14.36 2.83 -5.63
CA ASN A 96 -14.30 4.24 -6.00
C ASN A 96 -13.47 5.01 -4.96
N TRP A 97 -12.17 5.16 -5.24
CA TRP A 97 -11.25 5.94 -4.42
C TRP A 97 -11.47 7.44 -4.64
N LYS A 98 -12.29 8.07 -3.78
CA LYS A 98 -12.62 9.50 -3.82
C LYS A 98 -11.66 10.36 -2.99
#